data_AF-A0A4Z0KGU7-F1
#
_entry.id   AF-A0A4Z0KGU7-F1
#
_cell.length_a   1.000
_cell.length_b   1.000
_cell.length_c   1.000
_cell.angle_alpha   90.00
_cell.angle_beta   90.00
_cell.angle_gamma   90.00
#
_symmetry.space_group_name_H-M   'P 1'
#
loop_
_entity.id
_entity.type
_entity.pdbx_description
1 polymer ?
#
loop_
_entity_poly.entity_id
_entity_poly.type
_entity_poly.pdbx_seq_one_letter_code
_entity_poly.pdbx_strand_id
1 'polypeptide(L)'
;MASFAVIPAAPILVAGVDLAETSQAEQMRAAIESCLSTRSEWALPVTQLPPLAGLGGLGIDRGIDTRTNELLDGDDWVEAVSKLSPADRAVCESAHPAIAVALLHAHSVGVRIGALAGSESPSSSGAPASNENLLVPIDLSAAASEEAPLAPVPGATQADERIVAALSTGDPQSVATAVAAAADVHADLELLEAAAAYMLAHMSSDYSFTTVFDEYLHEVRSLCGTGTY
;
A
#
# COMPACT_ATOMS: atom_id res chain seq x y z
N MET A 1 18.68 10.22 -1.46
CA MET A 1 18.57 8.74 -1.42
C MET A 1 17.11 8.40 -1.58
N ALA A 2 16.77 7.41 -2.41
CA ALA A 2 15.40 6.97 -2.56
C ALA A 2 14.92 6.42 -1.21
N SER A 3 13.64 6.57 -0.91
CA SER A 3 13.05 5.98 0.29
C SER A 3 11.83 5.17 -0.08
N PHE A 4 11.51 4.21 0.77
CA PHE A 4 10.24 3.51 0.67
C PHE A 4 9.57 3.44 2.04
N ALA A 5 8.25 3.35 2.04
CA ALA A 5 7.45 3.04 3.21
C ALA A 5 6.62 1.79 2.92
N VAL A 6 6.58 0.87 3.87
CA VAL A 6 5.64 -0.26 3.88
C VAL A 6 4.55 0.09 4.87
N ILE A 7 3.28 -0.02 4.44
CA ILE A 7 2.12 0.22 5.30
C ILE A 7 1.14 -0.95 5.14
N PRO A 8 0.37 -1.30 6.18
CA PRO A 8 -0.72 -2.25 6.01
C PRO A 8 -1.81 -1.67 5.09
N ALA A 9 -2.41 -2.53 4.27
CA ALA A 9 -3.48 -2.19 3.33
C ALA A 9 -4.87 -2.51 3.88
N ALA A 10 -4.96 -3.01 5.12
CA ALA A 10 -6.21 -3.34 5.78
C ALA A 10 -7.13 -2.10 5.94
N PRO A 11 -8.33 -2.08 5.33
CA PRO A 11 -9.26 -0.95 5.41
C PRO A 11 -9.68 -0.58 6.83
N ILE A 12 -9.65 -1.54 7.76
CA ILE A 12 -10.00 -1.33 9.18
C ILE A 12 -9.06 -0.34 9.88
N LEU A 13 -7.86 -0.14 9.34
CA LEU A 13 -6.89 0.85 9.83
C LEU A 13 -7.16 2.26 9.29
N VAL A 14 -8.17 2.48 8.44
CA VAL A 14 -8.58 3.82 8.00
C VAL A 14 -9.54 4.42 9.02
N ALA A 15 -9.31 5.69 9.39
CA ALA A 15 -10.11 6.40 10.39
C ALA A 15 -11.61 6.33 10.07
N GLY A 16 -12.43 5.85 11.02
CA GLY A 16 -13.88 5.78 10.87
C GLY A 16 -14.40 4.61 10.03
N VAL A 17 -13.54 3.64 9.66
CA VAL A 17 -13.97 2.37 9.04
C VAL A 17 -14.28 1.32 10.11
N ASP A 18 -13.41 1.15 11.11
CA ASP A 18 -13.68 0.26 12.24
C ASP A 18 -14.69 0.89 13.21
N LEU A 19 -15.90 0.33 13.31
CA LEU A 19 -16.89 0.77 14.29
C LEU A 19 -16.58 0.29 15.71
N ALA A 20 -15.67 -0.68 15.85
CA ALA A 20 -15.18 -1.20 17.12
C ALA A 20 -13.71 -0.79 17.36
N GLU A 21 -13.30 0.37 16.84
CA GLU A 21 -11.91 0.85 16.89
C GLU A 21 -11.34 0.71 18.31
N THR A 22 -10.26 -0.07 18.40
CA THR A 22 -9.52 -0.23 19.64
C THR A 22 -8.44 0.84 19.75
N SER A 23 -7.96 1.11 20.97
CA SER A 23 -6.81 2.00 21.17
C SER A 23 -5.55 1.51 20.45
N GLN A 24 -5.45 0.22 20.15
CA GLN A 24 -4.35 -0.35 19.37
C GLN A 24 -4.47 0.04 17.89
N ALA A 25 -5.66 -0.11 17.30
CA ALA A 25 -5.91 0.31 15.91
C ALA A 25 -5.65 1.81 15.70
N GLU A 26 -6.08 2.65 16.65
CA GLU A 26 -5.78 4.09 16.63
C GLU A 26 -4.27 4.38 16.66
N GLN A 27 -3.51 3.68 17.51
CA GLN A 27 -2.04 3.83 17.59
C GLN A 27 -1.34 3.38 16.31
N MET A 28 -1.76 2.26 15.73
CA MET A 28 -1.23 1.76 14.46
C MET A 28 -1.52 2.74 13.32
N ARG A 29 -2.75 3.26 13.24
CA ARG A 29 -3.12 4.30 12.27
C ARG A 29 -2.27 5.55 12.42
N ALA A 30 -2.06 6.03 13.64
CA ALA A 30 -1.19 7.19 13.89
C ALA A 30 0.27 6.92 13.48
N ALA A 31 0.77 5.69 13.66
CA ALA A 31 2.10 5.31 13.22
C ALA A 31 2.23 5.27 11.68
N ILE A 32 1.22 4.77 10.96
CA ILE A 32 1.14 4.82 9.49
C ILE A 32 1.19 6.28 9.01
N GLU A 33 0.35 7.13 9.58
CA GLU A 33 0.26 8.55 9.28
C GLU A 33 1.59 9.29 9.55
N SER A 34 2.29 8.93 10.63
CA SER A 34 3.63 9.43 10.93
C SER A 34 4.68 8.98 9.91
N CYS A 35 4.61 7.73 9.43
CA CYS A 35 5.49 7.24 8.37
C CYS A 35 5.28 8.01 7.06
N LEU A 36 4.02 8.19 6.66
CA LEU A 36 3.67 8.93 5.45
C LEU A 36 4.16 10.38 5.50
N SER A 37 4.06 11.02 6.66
CA SER A 37 4.47 12.43 6.87
C SER A 37 5.99 12.65 6.77
N THR A 38 6.81 11.59 6.70
CA THR A 38 8.27 11.72 6.53
C THR A 38 8.67 12.26 5.15
N ARG A 39 7.76 12.21 4.17
CA ARG A 39 7.94 12.77 2.82
C ARG A 39 6.70 13.58 2.46
N SER A 40 6.87 14.60 1.63
CA SER A 40 5.75 15.39 1.10
C SER A 40 5.00 14.66 -0.01
N GLU A 41 5.69 13.75 -0.71
CA GLU A 41 5.16 13.02 -1.87
C GLU A 41 5.70 11.59 -1.90
N TRP A 42 4.82 10.65 -2.24
CA TRP A 42 5.12 9.24 -2.49
C TRP A 42 4.58 8.80 -3.84
N ALA A 43 5.11 7.70 -4.36
CA ALA A 43 4.63 7.02 -5.55
C ALA A 43 4.20 5.59 -5.21
N LEU A 44 3.02 5.19 -5.65
CA LEU A 44 2.57 3.80 -5.61
C LEU A 44 3.20 3.02 -6.77
N PRO A 45 3.51 1.72 -6.61
CA PRO A 45 4.10 0.86 -7.64
C PRO A 45 3.08 0.40 -8.68
N VAL A 46 2.46 1.38 -9.32
CA VAL A 46 1.48 1.24 -10.40
C VAL A 46 1.80 2.23 -11.50
N THR A 47 1.39 1.93 -12.72
CA THR A 47 1.64 2.79 -13.88
C THR A 47 0.69 3.98 -13.99
N GLN A 48 -0.48 3.89 -13.36
CA GLN A 48 -1.48 4.95 -13.30
C GLN A 48 -2.37 4.77 -12.06
N LEU A 49 -2.87 5.88 -11.52
CA LEU A 49 -3.93 5.84 -10.51
C LEU A 49 -5.31 5.76 -11.19
N PRO A 50 -6.29 5.03 -10.62
CA PRO A 50 -7.66 5.12 -11.09
C PRO A 50 -8.21 6.52 -10.84
N PRO A 51 -9.13 7.05 -11.67
CA PRO A 51 -9.68 8.39 -11.47
C PRO A 51 -10.43 8.54 -10.14
N LEU A 52 -11.07 7.47 -9.65
CA LEU A 52 -11.60 7.38 -8.29
C LEU A 52 -11.03 6.13 -7.61
N ALA A 53 -10.54 6.27 -6.39
CA ALA A 53 -10.08 5.16 -5.56
C ALA A 53 -10.85 5.17 -4.24
N GLY A 54 -11.65 4.14 -3.96
CA GLY A 54 -12.46 4.11 -2.75
C GLY A 54 -12.81 2.73 -2.26
N LEU A 55 -13.46 2.70 -1.11
CA LEU A 55 -13.80 1.48 -0.36
C LEU A 55 -15.20 0.94 -0.73
N GLY A 56 -15.75 1.36 -1.88
CA GLY A 56 -17.09 0.97 -2.31
C GLY A 56 -17.28 -0.54 -2.51
N GLY A 57 -16.21 -1.26 -2.88
CA GLY A 57 -16.22 -2.73 -2.94
C GLY A 57 -16.46 -3.41 -1.59
N LEU A 58 -16.27 -2.68 -0.50
CA LEU A 58 -16.52 -3.11 0.88
C LEU A 58 -17.83 -2.55 1.45
N GLY A 59 -18.64 -1.89 0.61
CA GLY A 59 -19.88 -1.24 1.03
C GLY A 59 -19.66 0.07 1.82
N ILE A 60 -18.49 0.70 1.68
CA ILE A 60 -18.16 1.96 2.34
C ILE A 60 -18.17 3.07 1.28
N ASP A 61 -19.10 4.02 1.41
CA ASP A 61 -19.27 5.15 0.49
C ASP A 61 -18.23 6.25 0.76
N ARG A 62 -16.95 5.92 0.55
CA ARG A 62 -15.82 6.81 0.81
C ARG A 62 -14.63 6.51 -0.09
N GLY A 63 -13.99 7.55 -0.61
CA GLY A 63 -12.78 7.44 -1.42
C GLY A 63 -12.15 8.78 -1.77
N ILE A 64 -11.13 8.73 -2.62
CA ILE A 64 -10.40 9.90 -3.13
C ILE A 64 -10.65 10.02 -4.64
N ASP A 65 -10.96 11.23 -5.11
CA ASP A 65 -10.79 11.59 -6.53
C ASP A 65 -9.32 11.88 -6.78
N THR A 66 -8.64 11.03 -7.55
CA THR A 66 -7.18 11.12 -7.72
C THR A 66 -6.77 12.27 -8.64
N ARG A 67 -7.72 12.88 -9.35
CA ARG A 67 -7.48 14.02 -10.25
C ARG A 67 -7.47 15.34 -9.48
N THR A 68 -8.30 15.45 -8.44
CA THR A 68 -8.41 16.65 -7.60
C THR A 68 -7.78 16.48 -6.22
N ASN A 69 -7.49 15.24 -5.83
CA ASN A 69 -7.07 14.84 -4.48
C ASN A 69 -8.11 15.18 -3.40
N GLU A 70 -9.39 15.23 -3.78
CA GLU A 70 -10.50 15.50 -2.85
C GLU A 70 -11.00 14.20 -2.22
N LEU A 71 -11.24 14.25 -0.91
CA LEU A 71 -12.00 13.23 -0.20
C LEU A 71 -13.48 13.36 -0.56
N LEU A 72 -14.08 12.25 -0.96
CA LEU A 72 -15.50 12.12 -1.25
C LEU A 72 -16.11 11.12 -0.27
N ASP A 73 -17.22 11.48 0.36
CA ASP A 73 -17.98 10.61 1.25
C ASP A 73 -19.50 10.71 1.00
N GLY A 74 -20.23 9.65 1.37
CA GLY A 74 -21.68 9.60 1.26
C GLY A 74 -22.20 9.94 -0.14
N ASP A 75 -23.08 10.95 -0.22
CA ASP A 75 -23.72 11.37 -1.46
C ASP A 75 -22.72 11.87 -2.52
N ASP A 76 -21.63 12.53 -2.10
CA ASP A 76 -20.60 13.04 -3.01
C ASP A 76 -19.86 11.89 -3.69
N TRP A 77 -19.60 10.80 -2.96
CA TRP A 77 -19.02 9.57 -3.50
C TRP A 77 -19.98 8.91 -4.51
N VAL A 78 -21.25 8.76 -4.15
CA VAL A 78 -22.28 8.15 -5.01
C VAL A 78 -22.44 8.96 -6.31
N GLU A 79 -22.47 10.28 -6.21
CA GLU A 79 -22.57 11.17 -7.36
C GLU A 79 -21.34 11.04 -8.27
N ALA A 80 -20.13 11.06 -7.72
CA ALA A 80 -18.90 10.92 -8.50
C ALA A 80 -18.82 9.57 -9.24
N VAL A 81 -19.16 8.46 -8.57
CA VAL A 81 -19.20 7.12 -9.17
C VAL A 81 -20.27 7.02 -10.27
N SER A 82 -21.42 7.68 -10.08
CA SER A 82 -22.51 7.69 -11.08
C SER A 82 -22.14 8.41 -12.38
N LYS A 83 -21.19 9.36 -12.30
CA LYS A 83 -20.71 10.17 -13.43
C LYS A 83 -19.54 9.54 -14.18
N LEU A 84 -18.97 8.43 -13.69
CA LEU A 84 -17.88 7.75 -14.37
C LEU A 84 -18.30 7.28 -15.77
N SER A 85 -17.43 7.51 -16.75
CA SER A 85 -17.57 6.87 -18.05
C SER A 85 -17.42 5.34 -17.92
N PRO A 86 -17.93 4.53 -18.86
CA PRO A 86 -17.71 3.08 -18.83
C PRO A 86 -16.22 2.70 -18.82
N ALA A 87 -15.36 3.48 -19.47
CA ALA A 87 -13.92 3.25 -19.49
C ALA A 87 -13.28 3.55 -18.12
N ASP A 88 -13.60 4.70 -17.53
CA ASP A 88 -13.09 5.07 -16.20
C ASP A 88 -13.57 4.10 -15.13
N ARG A 89 -14.83 3.65 -15.22
CA ARG A 89 -15.39 2.63 -14.34
C ARG A 89 -14.58 1.34 -14.41
N ALA A 90 -14.28 0.85 -15.61
CA ALA A 90 -13.46 -0.35 -15.77
C ALA A 90 -12.06 -0.18 -15.16
N VAL A 91 -11.45 1.00 -15.31
CA VAL A 91 -10.15 1.31 -14.67
C VAL A 91 -10.26 1.27 -13.15
N CYS A 92 -11.28 1.91 -12.57
CA CYS A 92 -11.51 1.88 -11.12
C CYS A 92 -11.80 0.47 -10.60
N GLU A 93 -12.60 -0.33 -11.30
CA GLU A 93 -12.94 -1.70 -10.92
C GLU A 93 -11.74 -2.66 -11.02
N SER A 94 -10.80 -2.40 -11.92
CA SER A 94 -9.55 -3.15 -12.05
C SER A 94 -8.44 -2.69 -11.11
N ALA A 95 -8.62 -1.56 -10.41
CA ALA A 95 -7.59 -0.99 -9.58
C ALA A 95 -7.38 -1.82 -8.32
N HIS A 96 -6.13 -1.92 -7.90
CA HIS A 96 -5.76 -2.63 -6.69
C HIS A 96 -6.39 -1.98 -5.45
N PRO A 97 -7.11 -2.72 -4.59
CA PRO A 97 -7.89 -2.14 -3.48
C PRO A 97 -7.01 -1.37 -2.47
N ALA A 98 -5.77 -1.83 -2.25
CA ALA A 98 -4.81 -1.17 -1.38
C ALA A 98 -4.48 0.29 -1.78
N ILE A 99 -4.70 0.68 -3.04
CA ILE A 99 -4.52 2.06 -3.51
C ILE A 99 -5.46 3.01 -2.75
N ALA A 100 -6.71 2.62 -2.55
CA ALA A 100 -7.70 3.44 -1.85
C ALA A 100 -7.29 3.67 -0.39
N VAL A 101 -6.83 2.62 0.30
CA VAL A 101 -6.38 2.69 1.70
C VAL A 101 -5.17 3.60 1.84
N ALA A 102 -4.17 3.45 0.97
CA ALA A 102 -3.00 4.31 0.94
C ALA A 102 -3.35 5.79 0.74
N LEU A 103 -4.24 6.08 -0.23
CA LEU A 103 -4.70 7.43 -0.53
C LEU A 103 -5.48 8.05 0.62
N LEU A 104 -6.33 7.28 1.31
CA LEU A 104 -7.09 7.75 2.46
C LEU A 104 -6.19 8.09 3.66
N HIS A 105 -5.16 7.28 3.93
CA HIS A 105 -4.15 7.60 4.94
C HIS A 105 -3.33 8.83 4.55
N ALA A 106 -2.90 8.97 3.31
CA ALA A 106 -2.12 10.13 2.89
C ALA A 106 -2.96 11.42 2.94
N HIS A 107 -4.23 11.35 2.57
CA HIS A 107 -5.15 12.48 2.66
C HIS A 107 -5.31 12.97 4.11
N SER A 108 -5.38 12.07 5.12
CA SER A 108 -5.54 12.47 6.53
C SER A 108 -4.38 13.33 7.06
N VAL A 109 -3.19 13.19 6.48
CA VAL A 109 -1.98 13.97 6.82
C VAL A 109 -1.56 14.97 5.75
N GLY A 110 -2.36 15.17 4.70
CA GLY A 110 -2.07 16.13 3.63
C GLY A 110 -0.87 15.75 2.74
N VAL A 111 -0.53 14.47 2.68
CA VAL A 111 0.53 13.93 1.83
C VAL A 111 -0.04 13.56 0.46
N ARG A 112 0.74 13.81 -0.60
CA ARG A 112 0.33 13.45 -1.97
C ARG A 112 0.88 12.09 -2.35
N ILE A 113 0.07 11.31 -3.07
CA ILE A 113 0.48 10.05 -3.67
C ILE A 113 0.25 10.15 -5.18
N GLY A 114 1.29 9.82 -5.96
CA GLY A 114 1.21 9.62 -7.40
C GLY A 114 1.32 8.14 -7.79
N ALA A 115 1.18 7.88 -9.09
CA ALA A 115 1.65 6.63 -9.69
C ALA A 115 3.16 6.74 -9.96
N LEU A 116 3.84 5.61 -9.96
CA LEU A 116 5.23 5.51 -10.39
C LEU A 116 5.33 5.97 -11.85
N ALA A 117 6.20 6.94 -12.15
CA ALA A 117 6.34 7.40 -13.52
C ALA A 117 6.86 6.24 -14.38
N GLY A 118 6.07 5.84 -15.39
CA GLY A 118 6.55 4.93 -16.41
C GLY A 118 7.83 5.48 -17.04
N SER A 119 8.77 4.60 -17.40
CA SER A 119 9.93 4.91 -18.23
C SER A 119 9.48 5.36 -19.63
N GLU A 120 8.81 6.51 -19.75
CA GLU A 120 8.78 7.23 -21.01
C GLU A 120 10.15 7.86 -21.22
N SER A 121 10.70 7.67 -22.43
CA SER A 121 12.05 8.04 -22.89
C SER A 121 12.64 9.27 -22.16
N PRO A 122 13.97 9.26 -21.88
CA PRO A 122 14.63 10.41 -21.27
C PRO A 122 14.29 11.65 -22.08
N SER A 123 13.60 12.60 -21.45
CA SER A 123 13.49 13.93 -21.98
C SER A 123 14.93 14.40 -22.25
N SER A 124 15.12 15.14 -23.33
CA SER A 124 16.42 15.62 -23.79
C SER A 124 17.11 16.59 -22.80
N SER A 125 16.56 16.80 -21.60
CA SER A 125 17.28 17.36 -20.47
C SER A 125 17.99 16.24 -19.70
N GLY A 126 19.32 16.22 -19.75
CA GLY A 126 20.18 15.25 -19.05
C GLY A 126 20.16 15.35 -17.51
N ALA A 127 18.97 15.40 -16.91
CA ALA A 127 18.76 15.18 -15.50
C ALA A 127 18.62 13.66 -15.26
N PRO A 128 19.30 13.10 -14.25
CA PRO A 128 19.11 11.69 -13.88
C PRO A 128 17.63 11.43 -13.54
N ALA A 129 17.13 10.23 -13.86
CA ALA A 129 15.82 9.76 -13.42
C ALA A 129 15.69 10.01 -11.91
N SER A 130 14.64 10.71 -11.49
CA SER A 130 14.44 10.97 -10.07
C SER A 130 14.18 9.64 -9.38
N ASN A 131 15.04 9.28 -8.43
CA ASN A 131 14.76 8.18 -7.52
C ASN A 131 13.48 8.52 -6.73
N GLU A 132 12.36 7.93 -7.13
CA GLU A 132 11.05 8.17 -6.51
C GLU A 132 11.01 7.64 -5.07
N ASN A 133 10.17 8.21 -4.21
CA ASN A 133 9.93 7.63 -2.89
C ASN A 133 8.72 6.69 -3.01
N LEU A 134 8.87 5.41 -2.70
CA LEU A 134 7.82 4.40 -2.88
C LEU A 134 6.92 4.28 -1.66
N LEU A 135 5.62 4.25 -1.87
CA LEU A 135 4.68 3.75 -0.88
C LEU A 135 4.25 2.35 -1.29
N VAL A 136 4.38 1.39 -0.38
CA VAL A 136 4.15 -0.03 -0.62
C VAL A 136 3.10 -0.54 0.37
N PRO A 137 1.80 -0.39 0.03
CA PRO A 137 0.72 -1.00 0.79
C PRO A 137 0.77 -2.52 0.63
N ILE A 138 0.66 -3.26 1.73
CA ILE A 138 0.63 -4.73 1.74
C ILE A 138 -0.40 -5.24 2.73
N ASP A 139 -0.95 -6.42 2.50
CA ASP A 139 -1.57 -7.21 3.57
C ASP A 139 -0.87 -8.56 3.68
N LEU A 140 -0.46 -8.90 4.90
CA LEU A 140 0.04 -10.24 5.20
C LEU A 140 -1.15 -11.21 5.30
N SER A 141 -0.88 -12.50 5.50
CA SER A 141 -1.92 -13.52 5.41
C SER A 141 -3.03 -13.34 6.45
N ALA A 142 -4.27 -13.18 5.96
CA ALA A 142 -5.47 -13.26 6.79
C ALA A 142 -5.91 -14.71 7.09
N ALA A 143 -5.08 -15.70 6.74
CA ALA A 143 -5.29 -17.14 6.93
C ALA A 143 -4.20 -17.78 7.79
N ALA A 144 -3.46 -16.98 8.57
CA ALA A 144 -2.29 -17.41 9.33
C ALA A 144 -2.62 -18.26 10.57
N SER A 145 -3.82 -18.13 11.15
CA SER A 145 -4.24 -18.80 12.38
C SER A 145 -5.71 -19.26 12.31
N GLU A 146 -6.14 -20.13 13.24
CA GLU A 146 -7.53 -20.59 13.36
C GLU A 146 -8.53 -19.47 13.71
N GLU A 147 -8.03 -18.42 14.35
CA GLU A 147 -8.83 -17.26 14.77
C GLU A 147 -8.76 -16.12 13.75
N ALA A 148 -7.98 -16.28 12.67
CA ALA A 148 -7.88 -15.30 11.60
C ALA A 148 -9.18 -15.24 10.78
N PRO A 149 -9.45 -14.13 10.06
CA PRO A 149 -10.70 -13.93 9.35
C PRO A 149 -10.98 -14.96 8.23
N LEU A 150 -9.93 -15.58 7.67
CA LEU A 150 -10.05 -16.59 6.62
C LEU A 150 -9.72 -17.99 7.14
N ALA A 151 -10.22 -19.01 6.42
CA ALA A 151 -9.91 -20.40 6.71
C ALA A 151 -8.38 -20.62 6.72
N PRO A 152 -7.81 -21.27 7.74
CA PRO A 152 -6.37 -21.40 7.87
C PRO A 152 -5.71 -22.08 6.68
N VAL A 153 -4.61 -21.50 6.21
CA VAL A 153 -3.79 -22.08 5.14
C VAL A 153 -2.45 -22.57 5.71
N PRO A 154 -2.11 -23.86 5.58
CA PRO A 154 -0.80 -24.37 5.99
C PRO A 154 0.34 -23.58 5.33
N GLY A 155 1.28 -23.07 6.14
CA GLY A 155 2.41 -22.30 5.63
C GLY A 155 2.23 -20.77 5.67
N ALA A 156 1.02 -20.28 5.95
CA ALA A 156 0.70 -18.84 5.97
C ALA A 156 1.54 -18.05 6.99
N THR A 157 1.57 -18.49 8.25
CA THR A 157 2.43 -17.87 9.28
C THR A 157 3.91 -17.83 8.85
N GLN A 158 4.43 -18.94 8.29
CA GLN A 158 5.83 -19.01 7.85
C GLN A 158 6.08 -18.15 6.61
N ALA A 159 5.07 -17.89 5.77
CA ALA A 159 5.19 -16.98 4.64
C ALA A 159 5.29 -15.54 5.14
N ASP A 160 4.44 -15.13 6.08
CA ASP A 160 4.50 -13.80 6.70
C ASP A 160 5.86 -13.55 7.37
N GLU A 161 6.37 -14.53 8.14
CA GLU A 161 7.71 -14.46 8.74
C GLU A 161 8.82 -14.28 7.69
N ARG A 162 8.73 -14.98 6.56
CA ARG A 162 9.69 -14.85 5.46
C ARG A 162 9.64 -13.48 4.80
N ILE A 163 8.46 -12.89 4.63
CA ILE A 163 8.30 -11.54 4.07
C ILE A 163 8.94 -10.50 5.01
N VAL A 164 8.60 -10.54 6.30
CA VAL A 164 9.17 -9.60 7.30
C VAL A 164 10.69 -9.76 7.41
N ALA A 165 11.18 -10.99 7.41
CA ALA A 165 12.61 -11.26 7.41
C ALA A 165 13.30 -10.71 6.15
N ALA A 166 12.72 -10.92 4.97
CA ALA A 166 13.29 -10.46 3.70
C ALA A 166 13.39 -8.93 3.65
N LEU A 167 12.33 -8.22 4.08
CA LEU A 167 12.35 -6.76 4.22
C LEU A 167 13.45 -6.30 5.18
N SER A 168 13.64 -7.03 6.29
CA SER A 168 14.65 -6.68 7.31
C SER A 168 16.09 -6.98 6.89
N THR A 169 16.31 -8.04 6.10
CA THR A 169 17.67 -8.46 5.66
C THR A 169 18.33 -7.48 4.70
N GLY A 170 17.52 -6.66 4.04
CA GLY A 170 18.02 -5.56 3.26
C GLY A 170 18.33 -5.89 1.81
N ASP A 171 17.54 -6.75 1.17
CA ASP A 171 17.78 -7.18 -0.21
C ASP A 171 16.45 -7.37 -0.96
N PRO A 172 16.13 -6.53 -1.97
CA PRO A 172 14.89 -6.68 -2.71
C PRO A 172 14.85 -7.95 -3.57
N GLN A 173 15.97 -8.61 -3.86
CA GLN A 173 15.95 -9.94 -4.48
C GLN A 173 15.39 -10.98 -3.50
N SER A 174 15.76 -10.89 -2.22
CA SER A 174 15.19 -11.69 -1.14
C SER A 174 13.70 -11.40 -0.94
N VAL A 175 13.28 -10.12 -1.04
CA VAL A 175 11.86 -9.73 -1.01
C VAL A 175 11.08 -10.38 -2.15
N ALA A 176 11.55 -10.23 -3.40
CA ALA A 176 10.90 -10.83 -4.58
C ALA A 176 10.78 -12.36 -4.44
N THR A 177 11.81 -13.01 -3.92
CA THR A 177 11.80 -14.46 -3.67
C THR A 177 10.78 -14.86 -2.60
N ALA A 178 10.66 -14.07 -1.53
CA ALA A 178 9.69 -14.31 -0.46
C ALA A 178 8.24 -14.12 -0.95
N VAL A 179 7.97 -13.08 -1.75
CA VAL A 179 6.65 -12.83 -2.36
C VAL A 179 6.24 -13.98 -3.27
N ALA A 180 7.13 -14.42 -4.17
CA ALA A 180 6.85 -15.55 -5.06
C ALA A 180 6.52 -16.85 -4.28
N ALA A 181 7.12 -17.03 -3.10
CA ALA A 181 6.89 -18.18 -2.23
C ALA A 181 5.65 -18.05 -1.31
N ALA A 182 4.89 -16.96 -1.42
CA ALA A 182 3.69 -16.66 -0.65
C ALA A 182 2.41 -16.62 -1.52
N ALA A 183 2.49 -16.98 -2.81
CA ALA A 183 1.38 -16.87 -3.76
C ALA A 183 0.08 -17.59 -3.33
N ASP A 184 0.18 -18.65 -2.52
CA ASP A 184 -0.95 -19.51 -2.15
C ASP A 184 -1.50 -19.26 -0.74
N VAL A 185 -1.08 -18.21 -0.02
CA VAL A 185 -1.42 -18.03 1.41
C VAL A 185 -2.38 -16.88 1.72
N HIS A 186 -3.15 -16.39 0.75
CA HIS A 186 -4.10 -15.28 0.95
C HIS A 186 -3.45 -14.02 1.56
N ALA A 187 -2.24 -13.69 1.12
CA ALA A 187 -1.59 -12.41 1.36
C ALA A 187 -1.75 -11.52 0.12
N ASP A 188 -1.86 -10.21 0.32
CA ASP A 188 -1.89 -9.21 -0.75
C ASP A 188 -0.50 -8.55 -0.86
N LEU A 189 0.28 -9.04 -1.82
CA LEU A 189 1.69 -8.68 -2.01
C LEU A 189 2.00 -8.16 -3.42
N GLU A 190 0.98 -7.91 -4.26
CA GLU A 190 1.18 -7.50 -5.66
C GLU A 190 1.96 -6.19 -5.76
N LEU A 191 1.62 -5.20 -4.93
CA LEU A 191 2.34 -3.93 -4.87
C LEU A 191 3.75 -4.08 -4.29
N LEU A 192 3.99 -5.05 -3.41
CA LEU A 192 5.33 -5.35 -2.90
C LEU A 192 6.22 -5.97 -3.98
N GLU A 193 5.67 -6.87 -4.81
CA GLU A 193 6.38 -7.43 -5.95
C GLU A 193 6.78 -6.33 -6.94
N ALA A 194 5.83 -5.46 -7.30
CA ALA A 194 6.09 -4.34 -8.20
C ALA A 194 7.12 -3.35 -7.65
N ALA A 195 7.07 -3.06 -6.34
CA ALA A 195 8.07 -2.22 -5.67
C ALA A 195 9.45 -2.89 -5.68
N ALA A 196 9.57 -4.18 -5.36
CA ALA A 196 10.83 -4.91 -5.37
C ALA A 196 11.46 -4.93 -6.77
N ALA A 197 10.66 -5.14 -7.82
CA ALA A 197 11.11 -5.08 -9.21
C ALA A 197 11.63 -3.68 -9.57
N TYR A 198 10.94 -2.61 -9.15
CA TYR A 198 11.40 -1.25 -9.37
C TYR A 198 12.73 -0.97 -8.64
N MET A 199 12.83 -1.36 -7.36
CA MET A 199 14.05 -1.21 -6.56
C MET A 199 15.22 -1.92 -7.24
N LEU A 200 15.07 -3.18 -7.64
CA LEU A 200 16.12 -3.94 -8.33
C LEU A 200 16.63 -3.24 -9.60
N ALA A 201 15.76 -2.56 -10.33
CA ALA A 201 16.13 -1.83 -11.55
C ALA A 201 16.81 -0.46 -11.29
N HIS A 202 16.61 0.15 -10.11
CA HIS A 202 17.02 1.52 -9.82
C HIS A 202 17.92 1.68 -8.58
N MET A 203 18.22 0.58 -7.90
CA MET A 203 19.09 0.56 -6.73
C MET A 203 20.48 1.08 -7.09
N SER A 204 20.92 2.07 -6.33
CA SER A 204 22.26 2.67 -6.47
C SER A 204 23.09 2.57 -5.18
N SER A 205 22.48 2.13 -4.08
CA SER A 205 23.03 2.24 -2.72
C SER A 205 22.56 1.14 -1.77
N ASP A 206 23.02 1.23 -0.51
CA ASP A 206 22.68 0.30 0.58
C ASP A 206 21.18 0.34 0.89
N TYR A 207 20.53 -0.82 0.79
CA TYR A 207 19.16 -0.98 1.24
C TYR A 207 19.11 -0.96 2.77
N SER A 208 18.10 -0.31 3.33
CA SER A 208 17.76 -0.46 4.75
C SER A 208 16.26 -0.49 4.94
N PHE A 209 15.80 -1.19 5.98
CA PHE A 209 14.41 -1.15 6.44
C PHE A 209 14.40 -1.06 7.96
N THR A 210 13.59 -0.14 8.48
CA THR A 210 13.36 0.03 9.91
C THR A 210 11.87 -0.16 10.18
N THR A 211 11.56 -1.22 10.94
CA THR A 211 10.21 -1.50 11.42
C THR A 211 9.77 -0.42 12.40
N VAL A 212 8.59 0.16 12.16
CA VAL A 212 7.91 1.06 13.07
C VAL A 212 6.95 0.28 13.97
N PHE A 213 6.19 -0.67 13.39
CA PHE A 213 5.50 -1.70 14.15
C PHE A 213 5.39 -3.00 13.34
N ASP A 214 5.28 -4.10 14.07
CA ASP A 214 5.03 -5.46 13.58
C ASP A 214 4.15 -6.14 14.63
N GLU A 215 2.84 -6.01 14.46
CA GLU A 215 1.84 -6.34 15.47
C GLU A 215 0.66 -7.08 14.86
N TYR A 216 -0.12 -7.77 15.68
CA TYR A 216 -1.39 -8.36 15.25
C TYR A 216 -2.55 -7.41 15.54
N LEU A 217 -3.40 -7.22 14.54
CA LEU A 217 -4.70 -6.57 14.69
C LEU A 217 -5.77 -7.53 14.16
N HIS A 218 -6.73 -7.89 15.02
CA HIS A 218 -7.75 -8.90 14.72
C HIS A 218 -7.16 -10.20 14.14
N GLU A 219 -6.09 -10.71 14.77
CA GLU A 219 -5.38 -11.94 14.38
C GLU A 219 -4.67 -11.87 13.01
N VAL A 220 -4.65 -10.71 12.35
CA VAL A 220 -3.89 -10.46 11.12
C VAL A 220 -2.62 -9.68 11.46
N ARG A 221 -1.46 -10.22 11.06
CA ARG A 221 -0.18 -9.54 11.24
C ARG A 221 -0.12 -8.31 10.35
N SER A 222 0.23 -7.17 10.93
CA SER A 222 0.31 -5.88 10.26
C SER A 222 1.72 -5.32 10.44
N LEU A 223 2.34 -4.95 9.32
CA LEU A 223 3.70 -4.42 9.28
C LEU A 223 3.69 -2.98 8.78
N CYS A 224 4.37 -2.11 9.50
CA CYS A 224 4.70 -0.77 9.01
C CYS A 224 6.17 -0.45 9.24
N GLY A 225 6.80 0.20 8.27
CA GLY A 225 8.17 0.64 8.39
C GLY A 225 8.61 1.51 7.23
N THR A 226 9.83 2.05 7.35
CA THR A 226 10.44 2.91 6.32
C THR A 226 11.84 2.44 6.01
N GLY A 227 12.31 2.74 4.80
CA GLY A 227 13.62 2.32 4.35
C GLY A 227 14.20 3.17 3.24
N THR A 228 15.38 2.76 2.79
CA THR A 228 16.11 3.37 1.67
C THR A 228 16.54 2.29 0.67
N TYR A 229 16.71 2.66 -0.61
CA TYR A 229 17.23 1.79 -1.67
C TYR A 229 17.97 2.61 -2.74
#